data_AF-A0A9F2WER9-F1
#
_entry.id   AF-A0A9F2WER9-F1
#
_cell.length_a   1.000
_cell.length_b   1.000
_cell.length_c   1.000
_cell.angle_alpha   90.00
_cell.angle_beta   90.00
_cell.angle_gamma   90.00
#
_symmetry.space_group_name_H-M   'P 1'
#
loop_
_entity.id
_entity.type
_entity.pdbx_description
1 polymer ?
#
loop_
_entity_poly.entity_id
_entity_poly.type
_entity_poly.pdbx_seq_one_letter_code
_entity_poly.pdbx_strand_id
1 'polypeptide(L)'
;MNCGFSEQKKEVATSHIHACILSLQRQRFRRGQQSGAEQNGVLESRESFGRKGKGTSEPMNPQGGKAFGALKAQQEELLDSINKEFLESPKYSTDEDLAEKLELFKKKYMEFDLNAQGDIDIMALKRMLEKLGAAKTHLELKKMITEVTGGMSETICYRDFVSVMLGKRSAILKIILMYEKMKEKDEVPTGPAPKKTVADLP
;
A
#
# COMPACT_ATOMS: atom_id res chain seq x y z
N MET A 1 34.17 23.42 24.11
CA MET A 1 32.75 23.13 24.43
C MET A 1 31.89 23.59 23.27
N ASN A 2 31.04 22.72 22.70
CA ASN A 2 29.75 23.06 22.06
C ASN A 2 29.20 21.80 21.36
N CYS A 3 28.55 20.92 22.14
CA CYS A 3 27.82 19.76 21.63
C CYS A 3 26.50 19.63 22.40
N GLY A 4 25.57 20.56 22.18
CA GLY A 4 24.30 20.55 22.93
C GLY A 4 23.11 21.27 22.29
N PHE A 5 23.23 21.76 21.04
CA PHE A 5 22.20 22.61 20.44
C PHE A 5 21.37 21.93 19.33
N SER A 6 21.69 20.68 18.97
CA SER A 6 21.09 19.96 17.83
C SER A 6 20.02 18.93 18.21
N GLU A 7 19.91 18.52 19.47
CA GLU A 7 18.98 17.46 19.89
C GLU A 7 17.59 17.98 20.26
N GLN A 8 17.49 19.18 20.85
CA GLN A 8 16.18 19.73 21.25
C GLN A 8 15.28 20.09 20.05
N LYS A 9 15.82 20.35 18.86
CA LYS A 9 14.99 20.65 17.67
C LYS A 9 14.33 19.41 17.06
N LYS A 10 14.91 18.21 17.26
CA LYS A 10 14.31 16.96 16.76
C LYS A 10 13.12 16.53 17.62
N GLU A 11 13.18 16.78 18.92
CA GLU A 11 12.15 16.37 19.89
C GLU A 11 10.87 17.23 19.80
N VAL A 12 10.99 18.51 19.46
CA VAL A 12 9.83 19.41 19.29
C VAL A 12 9.05 19.11 17.99
N ALA A 13 9.71 18.60 16.95
CA ALA A 13 9.08 18.28 15.67
C ALA A 13 8.25 16.98 15.72
N THR A 14 8.73 15.96 16.45
CA THR A 14 7.98 14.71 16.67
C THR A 14 6.73 14.94 17.53
N SER A 15 6.80 15.82 18.54
CA SER A 15 5.66 16.15 19.40
C SER A 15 4.50 16.83 18.64
N HIS A 16 4.80 17.75 17.71
CA HIS A 16 3.78 18.42 16.89
C HIS A 16 3.06 17.48 15.92
N ILE A 17 3.78 16.53 15.32
CA ILE A 17 3.19 15.55 14.40
C ILE A 17 2.26 14.60 15.17
N HIS A 18 2.66 14.16 16.36
CA HIS A 18 1.84 13.28 17.20
C HIS A 18 0.57 13.99 17.70
N ALA A 19 0.66 15.27 18.08
CA ALA A 19 -0.50 16.08 18.45
C ALA A 19 -1.46 16.29 17.26
N CYS A 20 -0.96 16.45 16.04
CA CYS A 20 -1.78 16.58 14.84
C CYS A 20 -2.54 15.29 14.51
N ILE A 21 -1.89 14.13 14.63
CA ILE A 21 -2.52 12.81 14.40
C ILE A 21 -3.61 12.54 15.43
N LEU A 22 -3.36 12.81 16.72
CA LEU A 22 -4.36 12.64 17.78
C LEU A 22 -5.56 13.59 17.60
N SER A 23 -5.32 14.82 17.14
CA SER A 23 -6.39 15.80 16.87
C SER A 23 -7.26 15.38 15.67
N LEU A 24 -6.66 14.82 14.61
CA LEU A 24 -7.39 14.27 13.46
C LEU A 24 -8.19 13.02 13.80
N GLN A 25 -7.67 12.13 14.65
CA GLN A 25 -8.43 10.97 15.14
C GLN A 25 -9.62 11.39 16.02
N ARG A 26 -9.48 12.46 16.83
CA ARG A 26 -10.57 12.99 17.67
C ARG A 26 -11.67 13.69 16.86
N GLN A 27 -11.34 14.33 15.73
CA GLN A 27 -12.33 14.93 14.82
C GLN A 27 -13.14 13.88 14.05
N ARG A 28 -12.54 12.72 13.75
CA ARG A 28 -13.23 11.60 13.07
C ARG A 28 -14.26 10.92 13.97
N PHE A 29 -14.02 10.90 15.29
CA PHE A 29 -14.97 10.35 16.27
C PHE A 29 -16.20 11.26 16.51
N ARG A 30 -16.06 12.60 16.45
CA ARG A 30 -17.21 13.52 16.60
C ARG A 30 -18.19 13.52 15.42
N ARG A 31 -17.72 13.29 14.18
CA ARG A 31 -18.60 13.21 13.00
C ARG A 31 -19.40 11.91 12.91
N GLY A 32 -18.99 10.86 13.62
CA GLY A 32 -19.70 9.58 13.66
C GLY A 32 -20.97 9.56 14.51
N GLN A 33 -21.23 10.60 15.31
CA GLN A 33 -22.32 10.61 16.30
C GLN A 33 -23.54 11.45 15.89
N GLN A 34 -23.54 12.11 14.72
CA GLN A 34 -24.65 12.97 14.26
C GLN A 34 -25.48 12.38 13.09
N SER A 35 -25.15 11.21 12.55
CA SER A 35 -25.83 10.66 11.35
C SER A 35 -26.92 9.62 11.67
N GLY A 36 -27.56 9.69 12.83
CA GLY A 36 -28.56 8.71 13.25
C GLY A 36 -29.80 9.35 13.87
N ALA A 37 -30.69 9.93 13.05
CA ALA A 37 -32.10 10.13 13.38
C ALA A 37 -32.91 10.56 12.14
N GLU A 38 -34.16 10.07 12.06
CA GLU A 38 -35.28 10.42 11.14
C GLU A 38 -35.24 9.75 9.75
N GLN A 39 -35.96 8.64 9.51
CA GLN A 39 -37.42 8.45 9.30
C GLN A 39 -38.00 9.38 8.21
N ASN A 40 -38.95 9.05 7.33
CA ASN A 40 -39.69 7.89 6.84
C ASN A 40 -40.55 8.44 5.66
N GLY A 41 -40.93 7.64 4.65
CA GLY A 41 -42.17 7.93 3.90
C GLY A 41 -42.20 7.71 2.38
N VAL A 42 -43.15 6.85 1.96
CA VAL A 42 -43.79 6.70 0.64
C VAL A 42 -43.00 5.89 -0.41
N LEU A 43 -43.58 5.02 -1.24
CA LEU A 43 -44.69 4.04 -1.23
C LEU A 43 -44.49 3.29 -2.57
N GLU A 44 -44.82 2.01 -2.59
CA GLU A 44 -44.61 1.04 -3.66
C GLU A 44 -44.89 1.48 -5.10
N SER A 45 -44.12 0.94 -6.04
CA SER A 45 -44.67 0.29 -7.24
C SER A 45 -43.77 -0.87 -7.66
N ARG A 46 -44.38 -2.07 -7.65
CA ARG A 46 -43.84 -3.34 -8.10
C ARG A 46 -43.61 -3.29 -9.60
N GLU A 47 -42.38 -3.56 -10.03
CA GLU A 47 -42.12 -4.28 -11.28
C GLU A 47 -41.05 -5.33 -11.04
N SER A 48 -41.44 -6.58 -11.26
CA SER A 48 -40.64 -7.78 -11.07
C SER A 48 -39.74 -8.00 -12.28
N PHE A 49 -38.41 -8.05 -12.12
CA PHE A 49 -37.54 -8.79 -13.04
C PHE A 49 -36.23 -9.23 -12.37
N GLY A 50 -36.14 -10.54 -12.08
CA GLY A 50 -34.99 -11.40 -12.37
C GLY A 50 -33.59 -11.12 -11.79
N ARG A 51 -33.15 -12.07 -10.94
CA ARG A 51 -31.78 -12.61 -10.76
C ARG A 51 -30.75 -11.88 -9.86
N LYS A 52 -30.61 -12.46 -8.66
CA LYS A 52 -29.39 -12.89 -7.92
C LYS A 52 -28.03 -12.27 -8.33
N GLY A 53 -27.37 -11.65 -7.35
CA GLY A 53 -25.92 -11.55 -7.24
C GLY A 53 -25.49 -11.33 -5.79
N LYS A 54 -25.31 -12.42 -5.03
CA LYS A 54 -24.65 -12.38 -3.71
C LYS A 54 -23.19 -12.00 -3.94
N GLY A 55 -22.73 -10.94 -3.30
CA GLY A 55 -21.31 -10.64 -3.15
C GLY A 55 -20.65 -11.72 -2.31
N THR A 56 -19.99 -12.67 -2.97
CA THR A 56 -19.04 -13.59 -2.35
C THR A 56 -17.64 -13.06 -2.63
N SER A 57 -16.95 -12.63 -1.58
CA SER A 57 -15.49 -12.57 -1.58
C SER A 57 -15.00 -14.00 -1.75
N GLU A 58 -14.69 -14.40 -2.98
CA GLU A 58 -14.08 -15.70 -3.23
C GLU A 58 -12.70 -15.75 -2.56
N PRO A 59 -12.44 -16.77 -1.72
CA PRO A 59 -11.10 -17.03 -1.23
C PRO A 59 -10.19 -17.38 -2.41
N MET A 60 -8.99 -16.81 -2.40
CA MET A 60 -7.92 -17.01 -3.40
C MET A 60 -7.77 -18.50 -3.75
N ASN A 61 -8.00 -18.84 -5.02
CA ASN A 61 -7.70 -20.17 -5.56
C ASN A 61 -6.18 -20.26 -5.84
N PRO A 62 -5.40 -21.10 -5.13
CA PRO A 62 -3.97 -21.27 -5.36
C PRO A 62 -3.67 -22.16 -6.58
N GLN A 63 -4.45 -22.03 -7.66
CA GLN A 63 -4.35 -22.83 -8.88
C GLN A 63 -3.85 -21.98 -10.06
N GLY A 64 -2.77 -21.23 -9.83
CA GLY A 64 -2.00 -20.63 -10.92
C GLY A 64 -1.28 -21.72 -11.68
N GLY A 65 -1.94 -22.32 -12.68
CA GLY A 65 -1.33 -23.34 -13.55
C GLY A 65 -0.08 -22.83 -14.28
N LYS A 66 0.61 -23.70 -15.03
CA LYS A 66 1.86 -23.40 -15.77
C LYS A 66 1.81 -22.07 -16.55
N ALA A 67 0.65 -21.69 -17.09
CA ALA A 67 0.45 -20.44 -17.83
C ALA A 67 0.57 -19.17 -16.94
N PHE A 68 0.05 -19.20 -15.71
CA PHE A 68 0.15 -18.07 -14.78
C PHE A 68 1.60 -17.87 -14.33
N GLY A 69 2.31 -18.96 -14.05
CA GLY A 69 3.75 -18.91 -13.74
C GLY A 69 4.58 -18.35 -14.89
N ALA A 70 4.30 -18.77 -16.13
CA ALA A 70 4.97 -18.23 -17.31
C ALA A 70 4.69 -16.73 -17.51
N LEU A 71 3.46 -16.28 -17.30
CA LEU A 71 3.10 -14.86 -17.39
C LEU A 71 3.85 -14.02 -16.34
N LYS A 72 3.97 -14.52 -15.11
CA LYS A 72 4.73 -13.85 -14.06
C LYS A 72 6.23 -13.80 -14.33
N ALA A 73 6.79 -14.85 -14.93
CA ALA A 73 8.20 -14.85 -15.36
C ALA A 73 8.46 -13.82 -16.48
N GLN A 74 7.57 -13.72 -17.47
CA GLN A 74 7.67 -12.69 -18.51
C GLN A 74 7.57 -11.28 -17.94
N GLN A 75 6.67 -11.08 -16.97
CA GLN A 75 6.57 -9.81 -16.27
C GLN A 75 7.88 -9.49 -15.54
N GLU A 76 8.46 -10.44 -14.81
CA GLU A 76 9.73 -10.26 -14.11
C GLU A 76 10.87 -9.87 -15.05
N GLU A 77 10.99 -10.54 -16.20
CA GLU A 77 11.98 -10.23 -17.23
C GLU A 77 11.84 -8.78 -17.76
N LEU A 78 10.60 -8.32 -17.95
CA LEU A 78 10.33 -6.93 -18.34
C LEU A 78 10.78 -5.94 -17.26
N LEU A 79 10.50 -6.24 -15.98
CA LEU A 79 10.94 -5.39 -14.87
C LEU A 79 12.47 -5.36 -14.74
N ASP A 80 13.13 -6.48 -14.99
CA ASP A 80 14.60 -6.59 -15.02
C ASP A 80 15.21 -5.75 -16.13
N SER A 81 14.59 -5.75 -17.32
CA SER A 81 15.00 -4.90 -18.43
C SER A 81 14.93 -3.42 -18.04
N ILE A 82 13.82 -3.01 -17.41
CA ILE A 82 13.66 -1.64 -16.92
C ILE A 82 14.69 -1.32 -15.83
N ASN A 83 14.94 -2.23 -14.89
CA ASN A 83 15.96 -2.04 -13.85
C ASN A 83 17.36 -1.79 -14.45
N LYS A 84 17.74 -2.51 -15.52
CA LYS A 84 19.00 -2.27 -16.23
C LYS A 84 19.09 -0.85 -16.79
N GLU A 85 18.01 -0.34 -17.39
CA GLU A 85 17.97 1.04 -17.86
C GLU A 85 18.15 2.07 -16.73
N PHE A 86 17.60 1.79 -15.54
CA PHE A 86 17.80 2.64 -14.36
C PHE A 86 19.25 2.60 -13.85
N LEU A 87 19.91 1.43 -13.89
CA LEU A 87 21.31 1.25 -13.51
C LEU A 87 22.28 1.97 -14.45
N GLU A 88 21.99 1.95 -15.76
CA GLU A 88 22.81 2.61 -16.78
C GLU A 88 22.58 4.12 -16.84
N SER A 89 21.49 4.62 -16.25
CA SER A 89 21.15 6.03 -16.28
C SER A 89 22.11 6.89 -15.45
N PRO A 90 22.77 7.91 -16.04
CA PRO A 90 23.64 8.83 -15.29
C PRO A 90 22.91 9.60 -14.17
N LYS A 91 21.58 9.63 -14.20
CA LYS A 91 20.75 10.31 -13.19
C LYS A 91 20.83 9.66 -11.81
N TYR A 92 21.04 8.34 -11.75
CA TYR A 92 21.01 7.57 -10.51
C TYR A 92 22.37 6.97 -10.13
N SER A 93 23.43 7.29 -10.89
CA SER A 93 24.79 6.75 -10.70
C SER A 93 25.45 7.09 -9.36
N THR A 94 24.90 8.05 -8.63
CA THR A 94 25.38 8.46 -7.29
C THR A 94 24.79 7.63 -6.15
N ASP A 95 23.82 6.76 -6.43
CA ASP A 95 23.19 5.91 -5.43
C ASP A 95 23.91 4.55 -5.37
N GLU A 96 24.78 4.37 -4.38
CA GLU A 96 25.61 3.16 -4.22
C GLU A 96 24.76 1.88 -4.03
N ASP A 97 23.58 2.01 -3.41
CA ASP A 97 22.67 0.90 -3.13
C ASP A 97 21.57 0.75 -4.20
N LEU A 98 21.75 1.37 -5.38
CA LEU A 98 20.70 1.44 -6.40
C LEU A 98 20.22 0.05 -6.84
N ALA A 99 21.13 -0.89 -7.06
CA ALA A 99 20.79 -2.25 -7.48
C ALA A 99 19.90 -2.96 -6.44
N GLU A 100 20.27 -2.87 -5.16
CA GLU A 100 19.48 -3.48 -4.07
C GLU A 100 18.10 -2.82 -3.93
N LYS A 101 18.03 -1.50 -4.10
CA LYS A 101 16.76 -0.75 -4.09
C LYS A 101 15.86 -1.16 -5.24
N LEU A 102 16.40 -1.29 -6.45
CA LEU A 102 15.64 -1.70 -7.64
C LEU A 102 15.08 -3.12 -7.49
N GLU A 103 15.84 -4.05 -6.93
CA GLU A 103 15.34 -5.40 -6.63
C GLU A 103 14.20 -5.37 -5.60
N LEU A 104 14.32 -4.55 -4.56
CA LEU A 104 13.24 -4.36 -3.58
C LEU A 104 11.99 -3.75 -4.22
N PHE A 105 12.15 -2.76 -5.08
CA PHE A 105 11.03 -2.12 -5.77
C PHE A 105 10.35 -3.07 -6.75
N LYS A 106 11.12 -3.88 -7.49
CA LYS A 106 10.62 -4.95 -8.36
C LYS A 106 9.74 -5.92 -7.57
N LYS A 107 10.27 -6.44 -6.45
CA LYS A 107 9.54 -7.37 -5.59
C LYS A 107 8.23 -6.78 -5.08
N LYS A 108 8.26 -5.55 -4.53
CA LYS A 108 7.05 -4.86 -4.06
C LYS A 108 6.05 -4.60 -5.19
N TYR A 109 6.52 -4.22 -6.37
CA TYR A 109 5.66 -3.99 -7.52
C TYR A 109 4.95 -5.29 -7.98
N MET A 110 5.67 -6.41 -8.03
CA MET A 110 5.10 -7.72 -8.36
C MET A 110 4.06 -8.20 -7.33
N GLU A 111 4.19 -7.81 -6.07
CA GLU A 111 3.18 -8.05 -5.02
C GLU A 111 1.90 -7.20 -5.24
N PHE A 112 2.00 -6.07 -5.96
CA PHE A 112 0.88 -5.13 -6.16
C PHE A 112 0.08 -5.47 -7.41
N ASP A 113 0.77 -5.82 -8.49
CA ASP A 113 0.14 -6.26 -9.73
C ASP A 113 -0.38 -7.70 -9.61
N LEU A 114 -1.52 -7.84 -8.94
CA LEU A 114 -2.19 -9.12 -8.74
C LEU A 114 -2.95 -9.61 -9.98
N ASN A 115 -3.23 -8.76 -10.96
CA ASN A 115 -3.98 -9.13 -12.16
C ASN A 115 -3.07 -9.47 -13.36
N ALA A 116 -1.75 -9.34 -13.21
CA ALA A 116 -0.74 -9.61 -14.22
C ALA A 116 -0.97 -8.81 -15.52
N GLN A 117 -1.55 -7.61 -15.41
CA GLN A 117 -1.71 -6.69 -16.53
C GLN A 117 -0.45 -5.84 -16.78
N GLY A 118 0.52 -5.85 -15.86
CA GLY A 118 1.78 -5.11 -15.97
C GLY A 118 1.74 -3.75 -15.27
N ASP A 119 0.55 -3.18 -15.05
CA ASP A 119 0.34 -1.88 -14.40
C ASP A 119 -0.54 -1.98 -13.15
N ILE A 120 -0.29 -1.08 -12.19
CA ILE A 120 -1.11 -0.99 -10.98
C ILE A 120 -2.33 -0.10 -11.27
N ASP A 121 -3.50 -0.74 -11.34
CA ASP A 121 -4.78 -0.05 -11.41
C ASP A 121 -5.28 0.37 -10.02
N ILE A 122 -6.39 1.12 -10.00
CA ILE A 122 -7.01 1.58 -8.75
C ILE A 122 -7.46 0.44 -7.83
N MET A 123 -7.79 -0.72 -8.40
CA MET A 123 -8.26 -1.89 -7.64
C MET A 123 -7.10 -2.66 -7.02
N ALA A 124 -5.97 -2.81 -7.73
CA ALA A 124 -4.71 -3.32 -7.21
C ALA A 124 -4.21 -2.44 -6.06
N LEU A 125 -4.19 -1.12 -6.25
CA LEU A 125 -3.80 -0.18 -5.19
C LEU A 125 -4.73 -0.28 -3.97
N LYS A 126 -6.05 -0.36 -4.18
CA LYS A 126 -7.03 -0.53 -3.10
C LYS A 126 -6.74 -1.78 -2.27
N ARG A 127 -6.64 -2.95 -2.93
CA ARG A 127 -6.40 -4.24 -2.27
C ARG A 127 -5.11 -4.24 -1.47
N MET A 128 -4.06 -3.63 -2.02
CA MET A 128 -2.79 -3.51 -1.33
C MET A 128 -2.91 -2.66 -0.06
N LEU A 129 -3.48 -1.45 -0.16
CA LEU A 129 -3.63 -0.57 0.99
C LEU A 129 -4.54 -1.17 2.09
N GLU A 130 -5.54 -1.96 1.71
CA GLU A 130 -6.35 -2.73 2.67
C GLU A 130 -5.51 -3.79 3.40
N LYS A 131 -4.66 -4.53 2.68
CA LYS A 131 -3.74 -5.53 3.29
C LYS A 131 -2.76 -4.89 4.28
N LEU A 132 -2.36 -3.65 4.02
CA LEU A 132 -1.45 -2.87 4.86
C LEU A 132 -2.15 -2.16 6.03
N GLY A 133 -3.48 -2.28 6.14
CA GLY A 133 -4.27 -1.58 7.16
C GLY A 133 -4.39 -0.06 6.91
N ALA A 134 -4.00 0.41 5.73
CA ALA A 134 -4.00 1.81 5.32
C ALA A 134 -5.12 2.12 4.32
N ALA A 135 -6.29 1.49 4.48
CA ALA A 135 -7.42 1.62 3.56
C ALA A 135 -7.79 3.09 3.28
N LYS A 136 -8.05 3.39 2.00
CA LYS A 136 -8.36 4.73 1.47
C LYS A 136 -9.67 4.74 0.71
N THR A 137 -10.28 5.92 0.63
CA THR A 137 -11.45 6.16 -0.23
C THR A 137 -11.06 6.15 -1.71
N HIS A 138 -12.04 5.90 -2.59
CA HIS A 138 -11.80 5.90 -4.04
C HIS A 138 -11.19 7.22 -4.56
N LEU A 139 -11.61 8.36 -4.01
CA LEU A 139 -11.07 9.67 -4.36
C LEU A 139 -9.60 9.84 -3.93
N GLU A 140 -9.25 9.35 -2.73
CA GLU A 140 -7.86 9.35 -2.27
C GLU A 140 -6.97 8.45 -3.14
N LEU A 141 -7.47 7.27 -3.52
CA LEU A 141 -6.75 6.36 -4.42
C LEU A 141 -6.48 7.02 -5.79
N LYS A 142 -7.48 7.68 -6.39
CA LYS A 142 -7.30 8.44 -7.63
C LYS A 142 -6.21 9.51 -7.50
N LYS A 143 -6.25 10.28 -6.41
CA LYS A 143 -5.23 11.32 -6.13
C LYS A 143 -3.83 10.72 -6.00
N MET A 144 -3.69 9.58 -5.34
CA MET A 144 -2.41 8.89 -5.21
C MET A 144 -1.85 8.45 -6.56
N ILE A 145 -2.70 7.90 -7.44
CA ILE A 145 -2.29 7.53 -8.80
C ILE A 145 -1.84 8.76 -9.58
N THR A 146 -2.65 9.82 -9.59
CA THR A 146 -2.31 11.10 -10.26
C THR A 146 -1.01 11.70 -9.72
N GLU A 147 -0.75 11.63 -8.41
CA GLU A 147 0.49 12.12 -7.80
C GLU A 147 1.73 11.35 -8.30
N VAL A 148 1.59 10.04 -8.49
CA VAL A 148 2.67 9.16 -8.96
C VAL A 148 2.91 9.34 -10.46
N THR A 149 1.85 9.34 -11.28
CA THR A 149 1.93 9.44 -12.75
C THR A 149 2.11 10.87 -13.25
N GLY A 150 2.05 11.87 -12.36
CA GLY A 150 1.99 13.28 -12.75
C GLY A 150 0.73 13.65 -13.53
N GLY A 151 -0.33 12.85 -13.41
CA GLY A 151 -1.61 13.04 -14.10
C GLY A 151 -1.62 12.65 -15.57
N MET A 152 -0.59 11.95 -16.05
CA MET A 152 -0.52 11.48 -17.44
C MET A 152 -1.20 10.12 -17.67
N SER A 153 -1.44 9.36 -16.59
CA SER A 153 -2.05 8.03 -16.64
C SER A 153 -2.99 7.78 -15.45
N GLU A 154 -3.99 6.93 -15.68
CA GLU A 154 -4.92 6.40 -14.66
C GLU A 154 -4.41 5.10 -14.02
N THR A 155 -3.28 4.57 -14.49
CA THR A 155 -2.57 3.42 -13.93
C THR A 155 -1.12 3.80 -13.65
N ILE A 156 -0.50 3.15 -12.67
CA ILE A 156 0.91 3.35 -12.35
C ILE A 156 1.72 2.27 -13.05
N CYS A 157 2.57 2.66 -13.99
CA CYS A 157 3.54 1.76 -14.59
C CYS A 157 4.79 1.62 -13.70
N TYR A 158 5.61 0.60 -13.95
CA TYR A 158 6.81 0.35 -13.14
C TYR A 158 7.80 1.52 -13.15
N ARG A 159 7.94 2.22 -14.28
CA ARG A 159 8.83 3.39 -14.39
C ARG A 159 8.39 4.54 -13.50
N ASP A 160 7.09 4.80 -13.40
CA ASP A 160 6.53 5.82 -12.52
C ASP A 160 6.77 5.46 -11.06
N PHE A 161 6.53 4.19 -10.72
CA PHE A 161 6.76 3.65 -9.39
C PHE A 161 8.22 3.83 -8.94
N VAL A 162 9.18 3.37 -9.74
CA VAL A 162 10.62 3.51 -9.42
C VAL A 162 11.04 4.97 -9.37
N SER A 163 10.54 5.81 -10.28
CA SER A 163 10.87 7.25 -10.32
C SER A 163 10.42 7.98 -9.07
N VAL A 164 9.26 7.64 -8.51
CA VAL A 164 8.79 8.18 -7.23
C VAL A 164 9.63 7.64 -6.07
N MET A 165 9.99 6.35 -6.09
CA MET A 165 10.78 5.73 -5.03
C MET A 165 12.21 6.27 -4.92
N LEU A 166 12.88 6.50 -6.06
CA LEU A 166 14.21 7.11 -6.11
C LEU A 166 14.17 8.64 -6.02
N GLY A 167 13.05 9.25 -6.40
CA GLY A 167 12.91 10.70 -6.45
C GLY A 167 12.87 11.38 -5.09
N LYS A 168 13.15 12.69 -5.07
CA LYS A 168 13.01 13.54 -3.88
C LYS A 168 11.55 13.88 -3.56
N ARG A 169 10.62 13.65 -4.49
CA ARG A 169 9.19 13.91 -4.31
C ARG A 169 8.62 12.95 -3.26
N SER A 170 7.99 13.51 -2.24
CA SER A 170 7.20 12.74 -1.29
C SER A 170 5.85 12.45 -1.92
N ALA A 171 5.53 11.17 -2.14
CA ALA A 171 4.19 10.72 -2.52
C ALA A 171 3.58 9.93 -1.37
N ILE A 172 2.25 9.98 -1.22
CA ILE A 172 1.57 9.23 -0.15
C ILE A 172 1.90 7.73 -0.24
N LEU A 173 1.96 7.19 -1.46
CA LEU A 173 2.32 5.79 -1.69
C LEU A 173 3.72 5.48 -1.17
N LYS A 174 4.71 6.32 -1.48
CA LYS A 174 6.09 6.17 -1.00
C LYS A 174 6.16 6.14 0.52
N ILE A 175 5.44 7.05 1.17
CA ILE A 175 5.41 7.15 2.63
C ILE A 175 4.88 5.86 3.25
N ILE A 176 3.75 5.35 2.76
CA ILE A 176 3.15 4.10 3.26
C ILE A 176 4.12 2.93 3.15
N LEU A 177 4.78 2.78 2.00
CA LEU A 177 5.71 1.67 1.75
C LEU A 177 7.02 1.79 2.55
N MET A 178 7.48 3.01 2.83
CA MET A 178 8.63 3.22 3.71
C MET A 178 8.31 2.87 5.17
N TYR A 179 7.07 3.08 5.63
CA TYR A 179 6.65 2.69 6.99
C TYR A 179 6.58 1.17 7.18
N GLU A 180 6.24 0.40 6.14
CA GLU A 180 6.33 -1.07 6.21
C GLU A 180 7.75 -1.55 6.54
N LYS A 181 8.75 -0.97 5.86
CA LYS A 181 10.16 -1.34 6.04
C LYS A 181 10.69 -1.03 7.45
N MET A 182 10.08 -0.06 8.13
CA MET A 182 10.37 0.22 9.54
C MET A 182 9.68 -0.78 10.47
N LYS A 183 8.44 -1.18 10.16
CA LYS A 183 7.67 -2.15 10.95
C LYS A 183 8.28 -3.56 10.92
N GLU A 184 8.86 -3.97 9.80
CA GLU A 184 9.59 -5.26 9.67
C GLU A 184 10.79 -5.37 10.64
N LYS A 185 11.36 -4.24 11.11
CA LYS A 185 12.45 -4.24 12.10
C LYS A 185 11.99 -4.39 13.54
N ASP A 186 10.70 -4.17 13.82
CA ASP A 186 10.10 -4.25 15.15
C ASP A 186 9.38 -5.59 15.41
N GLU A 187 9.38 -6.52 14.44
CA GLU A 187 8.73 -7.81 14.60
C GLU A 187 9.58 -8.74 15.48
N VAL A 188 9.18 -8.80 16.76
CA VAL A 188 9.64 -9.77 17.75
C VAL A 188 9.61 -11.19 17.15
N PRO A 189 10.67 -12.01 17.34
CA PRO A 189 10.72 -13.36 16.80
C PRO A 189 9.53 -14.16 17.32
N THR A 190 8.60 -14.49 16.42
CA THR A 190 7.49 -15.39 16.74
C THR A 190 8.07 -16.80 16.85
N GLY A 191 8.49 -17.16 18.06
CA GLY A 191 8.81 -18.54 18.39
C GLY A 191 7.57 -19.41 18.22
N PRO A 192 7.73 -20.69 17.83
CA PRO A 192 6.60 -21.61 17.72
C PRO A 192 5.86 -21.68 19.07
N ALA A 193 4.53 -21.53 19.02
CA ALA A 193 3.67 -21.56 20.19
C ALA A 193 3.99 -22.80 21.06
N PRO A 194 4.20 -22.64 22.39
CA PRO A 194 4.43 -23.77 23.27
C PRO A 194 3.26 -24.74 23.15
N LYS A 195 3.57 -26.00 22.84
CA LYS A 195 2.57 -27.05 22.79
C LYS A 195 2.04 -27.23 24.21
N LYS A 196 0.76 -26.86 24.43
CA LYS A 196 0.05 -27.24 25.65
C LYS A 196 0.04 -28.77 25.71
N THR A 197 0.72 -29.34 26.68
CA THR A 197 0.67 -30.78 26.92
C THR A 197 -0.54 -31.08 27.81
N VAL A 198 -1.03 -32.31 27.74
CA VAL A 198 -2.19 -32.81 28.50
C VAL A 198 -2.04 -32.73 30.03
N ALA A 199 -0.90 -32.26 30.53
CA ALA A 199 -0.64 -32.03 31.95
C ALA A 199 -1.27 -30.72 32.49
N ASP A 200 -1.82 -29.86 31.63
CA ASP A 200 -2.39 -28.55 32.00
C ASP A 200 -3.94 -28.52 32.08
N LEU A 201 -4.62 -29.67 32.19
CA LEU A 201 -6.05 -29.69 32.51
C LEU A 201 -6.28 -30.01 34.00
N PRO A 202 -7.20 -29.28 34.69
CA PRO A 202 -7.56 -29.53 36.09
C PRO A 202 -8.32 -30.84 36.29
#